data_AF-A0A7W0FXD0-F1
#
_entry.id   AF-A0A7W0FXD0-F1
#
_cell.length_a   1.000
_cell.length_b   1.000
_cell.length_c   1.000
_cell.angle_alpha   90.00
_cell.angle_beta   90.00
_cell.angle_gamma   90.00
#
_symmetry.space_group_name_H-M   'P 1'
#
loop_
_entity.id
_entity.type
_entity.pdbx_description
1 polymer ?
#
loop_
_entity_poly.entity_id
_entity_poly.type
_entity_poly.pdbx_seq_one_letter_code
_entity_poly.pdbx_strand_id
1 'polypeptide(L)' 'MIVELKCYESLAGEHQAQLFNYLKVSRISVGLLVNFRHKKLGWKRLQSNESFSNSLEKILENP' A
#
# COMPACT_ATOMS: atom_id res chain seq x y z
N MET A 1 13.50 5.09 3.20
CA MET A 1 12.39 4.94 2.23
C MET A 1 12.33 3.48 1.80
N ILE A 2 11.13 2.90 1.68
CA ILE A 2 10.91 1.53 1.18
C ILE A 2 10.37 1.60 -0.25
N VAL A 3 10.83 0.71 -1.13
CA VAL A 3 10.26 0.54 -2.49
C VAL A 3 9.78 -0.90 -2.63
N GLU A 4 8.50 -1.08 -2.94
CA GLU A 4 7.88 -2.38 -3.16
C GLU A 4 7.43 -2.51 -4.61
N LEU A 5 7.97 -3.51 -5.31
CA LEU A 5 7.67 -3.77 -6.72
C LEU A 5 6.64 -4.90 -6.84
N LYS A 6 5.67 -4.73 -7.74
CA LYS A 6 4.62 -5.69 -8.05
C LYS A 6 4.47 -5.84 -9.56
N CYS A 7 4.03 -7.02 -9.99
CA CYS A 7 3.64 -7.30 -11.37
C CYS A 7 2.25 -7.94 -11.37
N TYR A 8 1.23 -7.13 -11.06
CA TYR A 8 -0.18 -7.56 -10.95
C TYR A 8 -1.05 -6.82 -11.96
N GLU A 9 -2.24 -7.34 -12.28
CA GLU A 9 -3.20 -6.66 -13.15
C GLU A 9 -3.54 -5.26 -12.64
N SER A 10 -3.81 -5.16 -11.33
CA SER A 10 -4.04 -3.89 -10.63
C SER A 10 -3.47 -3.95 -9.21
N LEU A 11 -3.23 -2.77 -8.62
CA LEU A 11 -2.85 -2.70 -7.21
C LEU A 11 -4.10 -2.80 -6.34
N ALA A 12 -4.12 -3.77 -5.42
CA ALA A 12 -5.20 -3.99 -4.47
C ALA A 12 -4.93 -3.35 -3.09
N GLY A 13 -5.90 -3.45 -2.18
CA GLY A 13 -5.81 -2.94 -0.81
C GLY A 13 -4.73 -3.65 0.00
N GLU A 14 -4.61 -4.97 -0.14
CA GLU A 14 -3.61 -5.77 0.58
C GLU A 14 -2.17 -5.37 0.26
N HIS A 15 -1.88 -4.91 -0.97
CA HIS A 15 -0.55 -4.42 -1.34
C HIS A 15 -0.18 -3.14 -0.59
N GLN A 16 -1.16 -2.27 -0.36
CA GLN A 16 -0.96 -1.05 0.42
C GLN A 16 -0.82 -1.37 1.91
N ALA A 17 -1.65 -2.27 2.44
CA ALA A 17 -1.57 -2.75 3.82
C ALA A 17 -0.19 -3.37 4.14
N GLN A 18 0.33 -4.17 3.21
CA GLN A 18 1.67 -4.78 3.30
C GLN A 18 2.77 -3.71 3.44
N LEU A 19 2.85 -2.78 2.48
CA LEU A 19 3.84 -1.71 2.52
C LEU A 19 3.69 -0.84 3.77
N PHE A 20 2.46 -0.55 4.19
CA PHE A 20 2.16 0.25 5.37
C PHE A 20 2.65 -0.40 6.67
N ASN A 21 2.48 -1.73 6.80
CA ASN A 21 3.02 -2.50 7.91
C ASN A 21 4.56 -2.41 7.96
N TYR A 22 5.22 -2.52 6.80
CA TYR A 22 6.67 -2.37 6.74
C TYR A 22 7.14 -0.99 7.15
N LEU A 23 6.45 0.07 6.72
CA LEU A 23 6.75 1.44 7.13
C LEU A 23 6.65 1.62 8.66
N LYS A 24 5.58 1.09 9.27
CA LYS A 24 5.39 1.15 10.74
C LYS A 24 6.46 0.40 11.52
N VAL A 25 6.73 -0.86 11.17
CA VAL A 25 7.70 -1.71 11.90
C VAL A 25 9.13 -1.20 11.74
N SER A 26 9.49 -0.73 10.54
CA SER A 26 10.83 -0.19 10.27
C SER A 26 11.04 1.25 10.74
N ARG A 27 9.99 1.94 11.21
CA ARG A 27 9.99 3.38 11.52
C ARG A 27 10.43 4.26 10.34
N ILE A 28 10.24 3.79 9.10
CA ILE A 28 10.49 4.55 7.88
C ILE A 28 9.21 5.31 7.51
N SER A 29 9.34 6.60 7.21
CA SER A 29 8.18 7.48 6.99
C SER A 29 7.58 7.42 5.59
N VAL A 30 8.32 6.96 4.58
CA VAL A 30 7.92 7.01 3.17
C VAL A 30 8.13 5.67 2.46
N GLY A 31 7.09 5.24 1.74
CA GLY A 31 7.10 4.07 0.88
C GLY A 31 6.62 4.37 -0.54
N LEU A 32 7.14 3.63 -1.52
CA LEU A 32 6.69 3.64 -2.91
C LEU A 32 6.21 2.24 -3.31
N LEU A 33 4.94 2.11 -3.66
CA LEU A 33 4.36 0.89 -4.21
C LEU A 33 4.29 1.03 -5.73
N VAL A 34 5.03 0.20 -6.46
CA VAL A 34 5.18 0.30 -7.92
C VAL A 34 4.67 -0.96 -8.60
N ASN A 35 3.76 -0.82 -9.55
CA ASN A 35 3.30 -1.88 -10.43
C ASN A 35 3.87 -1.68 -11.84
N PHE A 36 4.74 -2.60 -12.26
CA PHE A 36 5.44 -2.55 -13.55
C PHE A 36 4.87 -3.54 -14.59
N ARG A 37 3.71 -4.14 -14.32
CA ARG A 37 3.02 -5.07 -15.25
C ARG A 37 2.73 -4.43 -16.62
N HIS A 38 2.29 -3.18 -16.64
CA HIS A 38 1.83 -2.48 -17.84
C HIS A 38 2.91 -1.54 -18.39
N LYS A 39 2.84 -1.21 -19.69
CA LYS A 39 3.76 -0.23 -20.32
C LYS A 39 3.76 1.11 -19.60
N LYS A 40 2.61 1.51 -19.05
CA LYS A 40 2.50 2.69 -18.19
C LYS A 40 2.71 2.27 -16.74
N LEU A 41 3.68 2.90 -16.08
CA LEU A 41 4.00 2.63 -14.68
C LEU A 41 2.84 3.06 -13.77
N GLY A 42 2.25 2.11 -13.05
CA GLY A 42 1.32 2.40 -11.97
C GLY A 42 2.09 2.53 -10.66
N TRP A 43 1.87 3.58 -9.87
CA TRP A 43 2.55 3.71 -8.58
C TRP A 43 1.71 4.48 -7.57
N LYS A 44 1.99 4.27 -6.28
CA LYS A 44 1.44 5.01 -5.14
C LYS A 44 2.55 5.34 -4.15
N ARG A 45 2.53 6.55 -3.60
CA ARG A 45 3.35 6.94 -2.46
C ARG A 45 2.51 6.81 -1.19
N LEU A 46 3.07 6.16 -0.18
CA LEU A 46 2.44 5.98 1.14
C LEU A 46 3.31 6.67 2.20
N GLN A 47 2.66 7.25 3.21
CA GLN A 47 3.34 7.79 4.39
C GLN A 47 2.96 7.01 5.64
N SER A 48 3.90 6.78 6.53
CA SER A 48 3.67 5.96 7.75
C SER A 48 2.63 6.55 8.71
N ASN A 49 2.32 7.84 8.60
CA ASN A 49 1.36 8.57 9.42
C ASN A 49 -0.03 8.71 8.77
N GLU A 50 -0.24 8.19 7.55
CA GLU A 50 -1.56 8.22 6.90
C GLU A 50 -2.50 7.19 7.55
N SER A 51 -3.77 7.54 7.74
CA SER A 51 -4.76 6.55 8.17
C SER A 51 -5.09 5.62 7.00
N PHE A 52 -4.72 4.34 7.11
CA PHE A 52 -5.07 3.35 6.11
C PHE A 52 -6.51 2.85 6.35
N SER A 53 -7.50 3.51 5.74
CA SER A 53 -8.88 3.02 5.75
C SER A 53 -9.03 1.88 4.76
N ASN A 54 -9.05 0.65 5.28
CA ASN A 54 -9.34 -0.51 4.46
C ASN A 54 -10.87 -0.66 4.38
N SER A 55 -11.45 -0.80 3.19
CA SER A 55 -12.90 -1.04 3.06
C SER A 55 -13.37 -2.32 3.79
N LEU A 56 -12.44 -3.22 4.15
CA LEU A 56 -12.69 -4.40 4.98
C LEU A 56 -12.96 -4.05 6.46
N GLU A 57 -12.34 -3.01 7.02
CA GLU A 57 -12.67 -2.55 8.40
C GLU A 57 -14.09 -1.96 8.43
N LYS A 58 -14.49 -1.27 7.36
CA LYS A 58 -15.83 -0.67 7.22
C LYS A 58 -16.97 -1.70 7.09
N ILE A 59 -16.65 -2.94 6.68
CA ILE A 59 -17.59 -4.07 6.61
C ILE A 59 -17.71 -4.75 7.98
N LEU A 60 -16.65 -4.77 8.78
CA LEU A 60 -16.65 -5.35 10.13
C LEU A 60 -17.21 -4.39 11.20
N GLU A 61 -17.25 -3.08 10.92
CA GLU A 61 -17.79 -2.05 11.82
C GLU A 61 -19.30 -1.73 11.60
N ASN A 62 -19.96 -2.31 10.60
CA ASN A 62 -21.42 -2.23 10.47
C ASN A 62 -22.05 -3.56 10.91
N PRO A 63 -22.81 -3.59 12.02
CA PRO A 63 -23.52 -4.79 12.47
C PRO A 63 -24.62 -5.23 11.49
#